data_AF-A0A401ITG1-F1
#
_entry.id   AF-A0A401ITG1-F1
#
_cell.length_a   1.000
_cell.length_b   1.000
_cell.length_c   1.000
_cell.angle_alpha   90.00
_cell.angle_beta   90.00
_cell.angle_gamma   90.00
#
_symmetry.space_group_name_H-M   'P 1'
#
loop_
_entity.id
_entity.type
_entity.pdbx_description
1 polymer ?
#
loop_
_entity_poly.entity_id
_entity_poly.type
_entity_poly.pdbx_seq_one_letter_code
_entity_poly.pdbx_strand_id
1 'polypeptide(L)'
;MEKITYERAKNGIDKTLITKYRKLITTPSSLKFKDRLIASLLMSIFFLPIIYAVGVGFAKIGEDDPSDIHVISLGTAQAMSAVAGRYIVPLVYIAMIVLVLLSIFNLFSKKNLAHQMLFGSIYMMWFMVCLFVDTFSMLFGLTLGAFGTVGLILQSLLVVYLLFVSLKKQFSELKAPLFKTKPFQGWSFTTEVLLATVIIVTLLNHFTFKIGYSGFDPNLIELLTGWGAIGWAGLVIIFTRMLLKQTILTYYFAKYDDQFYRDLDFTDEEWYGKRKAKRIQKKREKKGEVK
;
A
#
# COMPACT_ATOMS: atom_id res chain seq x y z
N MET A 1 -18.73 15.33 7.76
CA MET A 1 -17.36 15.26 8.32
C MET A 1 -17.12 16.54 9.12
N GLU A 2 -17.11 16.43 10.45
CA GLU A 2 -16.86 17.57 11.33
C GLU A 2 -15.41 18.08 11.12
N LYS A 3 -15.23 19.40 10.96
CA LYS A 3 -13.94 19.99 10.59
C LYS A 3 -13.00 19.93 11.80
N ILE A 4 -11.96 19.09 11.74
CA ILE A 4 -10.84 19.16 12.70
C ILE A 4 -10.23 20.56 12.64
N THR A 5 -10.12 21.24 13.77
CA THR A 5 -9.49 22.57 13.93
C THR A 5 -7.97 22.46 14.05
N TYR A 6 -7.27 23.55 13.71
CA TYR A 6 -5.80 23.65 13.80
C TYR A 6 -5.26 23.28 15.18
N GLU A 7 -5.85 23.79 16.26
CA GLU A 7 -5.43 23.52 17.64
C GLU A 7 -5.38 22.03 17.97
N ARG A 8 -6.31 21.24 17.44
CA ARG A 8 -6.31 19.78 17.62
C ARG A 8 -5.22 19.09 16.78
N ALA A 9 -4.93 19.61 15.59
CA ALA A 9 -3.88 19.07 14.73
C ALA A 9 -2.48 19.39 15.29
N LYS A 10 -2.29 20.59 15.84
CA LYS A 10 -1.05 21.06 16.46
C LYS A 10 -0.58 20.15 17.60
N ASN A 11 -1.50 19.68 18.43
CA ASN A 11 -1.18 18.75 19.53
C ASN A 11 -0.67 17.37 19.06
N GLY A 12 -0.87 17.00 17.79
CA GLY A 12 -0.46 15.71 17.24
C GLY A 12 0.65 15.78 16.18
N ILE A 13 1.11 16.98 15.80
CA ILE A 13 2.09 17.19 14.73
C ILE A 13 3.20 18.10 15.25
N ASP A 14 4.39 17.53 15.45
CA ASP A 14 5.58 18.26 15.84
C ASP A 14 6.68 18.20 14.75
N LYS A 15 7.69 19.06 14.89
CA LYS A 15 8.80 19.14 13.92
C LYS A 15 9.60 17.83 13.83
N THR A 16 9.69 17.06 14.93
CA THR A 16 10.42 15.78 14.95
C THR A 16 9.69 14.71 14.15
N LEU A 17 8.36 14.60 14.30
CA LEU A 17 7.50 13.69 13.53
C LEU A 17 7.46 14.06 12.06
N ILE A 18 7.38 15.36 11.74
CA ILE A 18 7.50 15.85 10.35
C ILE A 18 8.84 15.43 9.76
N THR A 19 9.95 15.61 10.49
CA THR A 19 11.29 15.24 10.02
C THR A 19 11.43 13.72 9.83
N LYS A 20 10.85 12.92 10.74
CA LYS A 20 10.81 11.46 10.64
C LYS A 20 10.03 11.00 9.41
N TYR A 21 8.82 11.50 9.20
CA TYR A 21 8.02 11.16 8.02
C TYR A 21 8.62 11.71 6.74
N ARG A 22 9.24 12.88 6.78
CA ARG A 22 10.02 13.41 5.67
C ARG A 22 11.10 12.41 5.26
N LYS A 23 11.86 11.82 6.18
CA LYS A 23 12.87 10.78 5.85
C LYS A 23 12.27 9.54 5.18
N LEU A 24 11.09 9.09 5.61
CA LEU A 24 10.37 7.97 5.00
C LEU A 24 9.82 8.29 3.59
N ILE A 25 9.47 9.57 3.34
CA ILE A 25 8.84 10.03 2.08
C ILE A 25 9.87 10.68 1.12
N THR A 26 11.11 10.91 1.55
CA THR A 26 12.05 11.79 0.83
C THR A 26 12.63 11.18 -0.42
N THR A 27 12.73 9.85 -0.50
CA THR A 27 13.21 9.17 -1.71
C THR A 27 12.31 9.53 -2.90
N PRO A 28 10.99 9.28 -2.88
CA PRO A 28 10.14 9.58 -4.04
C PRO A 28 9.72 11.03 -4.21
N SER A 29 10.05 12.01 -3.35
CA SER A 29 9.43 13.36 -3.47
C SER A 29 10.35 14.56 -3.23
N SER A 30 11.67 14.40 -3.10
CA SER A 30 12.63 15.46 -2.71
C SER A 30 12.41 16.85 -3.34
N LEU A 31 12.75 17.94 -2.64
CA LEU A 31 12.69 19.30 -3.22
C LEU A 31 13.72 19.51 -4.34
N LYS A 32 14.75 18.67 -4.41
CA LYS A 32 15.78 18.75 -5.46
C LYS A 32 15.31 18.03 -6.72
N PHE A 33 15.57 18.64 -7.88
CA PHE A 33 15.19 18.04 -9.16
C PHE A 33 15.95 16.74 -9.45
N LYS A 34 17.26 16.69 -9.17
CA LYS A 34 18.08 15.48 -9.38
C LYS A 34 17.56 14.29 -8.58
N ASP A 35 17.30 14.49 -7.29
CA ASP A 35 16.74 13.46 -6.41
C ASP A 35 15.37 12.96 -6.90
N ARG A 36 14.49 13.87 -7.35
CA ARG A 36 13.18 13.49 -7.92
C ARG A 36 13.31 12.68 -9.21
N LEU A 37 14.25 13.07 -10.06
CA LEU A 37 14.52 12.36 -11.32
C LEU A 37 15.08 10.97 -11.03
N ILE A 38 16.09 10.85 -10.16
CA ILE A 38 16.66 9.56 -9.73
C ILE A 38 15.58 8.68 -9.12
N ALA A 39 14.76 9.20 -8.21
CA ALA A 39 13.74 8.39 -7.56
C ALA A 39 12.65 7.94 -8.53
N SER A 40 12.19 8.81 -9.43
CA SER A 40 11.17 8.46 -10.42
C SER A 40 11.72 7.42 -11.42
N LEU A 41 13.00 7.54 -11.80
CA LEU A 41 13.69 6.55 -12.62
C LEU A 41 13.86 5.22 -11.89
N LEU A 42 14.29 5.21 -10.63
CA LEU A 42 14.41 3.98 -9.84
C LEU A 42 13.06 3.28 -9.72
N MET A 43 11.99 4.02 -9.42
CA MET A 43 10.64 3.46 -9.36
C MET A 43 10.19 2.89 -10.71
N SER A 44 10.52 3.55 -11.81
CA SER A 44 10.08 3.10 -13.14
C SER A 44 10.93 1.96 -13.70
N ILE A 45 12.25 1.97 -13.47
CA ILE A 45 13.18 1.00 -14.05
C ILE A 45 13.24 -0.29 -13.22
N PHE A 46 13.18 -0.20 -11.89
CA PHE A 46 13.27 -1.39 -11.04
C PHE A 46 11.90 -1.99 -10.72
N PHE A 47 10.93 -1.16 -10.31
CA PHE A 47 9.68 -1.71 -9.78
C PHE A 47 8.63 -2.01 -10.85
N LEU A 48 8.53 -1.24 -11.94
CA LEU A 48 7.56 -1.56 -12.99
C LEU A 48 7.82 -2.92 -13.66
N PRO A 49 9.07 -3.34 -13.98
CA PRO A 49 9.31 -4.67 -14.51
C PRO A 49 8.95 -5.78 -13.51
N ILE A 50 9.20 -5.57 -12.22
CA ILE A 50 8.82 -6.54 -11.18
C ILE A 50 7.30 -6.66 -11.10
N ILE A 51 6.58 -5.53 -11.04
CA ILE A 51 5.10 -5.50 -11.03
C ILE A 51 4.55 -6.14 -12.31
N TYR A 52 5.17 -5.88 -13.46
CA TYR A 52 4.75 -6.52 -14.69
C TYR A 52 4.96 -8.04 -14.66
N ALA A 53 6.15 -8.47 -14.24
CA ALA A 53 6.49 -9.89 -14.16
C ALA A 53 5.56 -10.63 -13.19
N VAL A 54 5.31 -10.07 -12.00
CA VAL A 54 4.46 -10.68 -10.96
C VAL A 54 2.99 -10.70 -11.36
N GLY A 55 2.43 -9.59 -11.84
CA GLY A 55 0.98 -9.45 -12.00
C GLY A 55 0.48 -9.81 -13.37
N VAL A 56 1.33 -9.71 -14.38
CA VAL A 56 1.01 -10.09 -15.76
C VAL A 56 1.74 -11.36 -16.15
N GLY A 57 3.04 -11.46 -15.86
CA GLY A 57 3.85 -12.64 -16.21
C GLY A 57 3.33 -13.91 -15.53
N PHE A 58 3.24 -13.95 -14.20
CA PHE A 58 2.73 -15.13 -13.50
C PHE A 58 1.25 -15.42 -13.79
N ALA A 59 0.47 -14.39 -14.11
CA ALA A 59 -0.90 -14.58 -14.54
C ALA A 59 -0.98 -15.33 -15.89
N LYS A 60 0.07 -15.31 -16.72
CA LYS A 60 0.07 -15.93 -18.05
C LYS A 60 0.82 -17.26 -18.13
N ILE A 61 1.48 -17.71 -17.06
CA ILE A 61 2.24 -18.98 -17.06
C ILE A 61 1.38 -20.19 -17.50
N GLY A 62 0.07 -20.17 -17.22
CA GLY A 62 -0.83 -21.25 -17.66
C GLY A 62 -1.13 -21.28 -19.17
N GLU A 63 -0.73 -20.26 -19.93
CA GLU A 63 -0.84 -20.19 -21.40
C GLU A 63 0.44 -20.65 -22.09
N ASP A 64 1.55 -20.74 -21.36
CA ASP A 64 2.85 -21.16 -21.87
C ASP A 64 2.97 -22.69 -21.95
N ASP A 65 4.04 -23.20 -22.58
CA ASP A 65 4.23 -24.64 -22.81
C ASP A 65 4.21 -25.41 -21.48
N PRO A 66 3.40 -26.47 -21.33
CA PRO A 66 3.37 -27.30 -20.13
C PRO A 66 4.75 -27.80 -19.67
N SER A 67 5.74 -27.87 -20.58
CA SER A 67 7.12 -28.23 -20.26
C SER A 67 7.83 -27.25 -19.33
N ASP A 68 7.41 -25.99 -19.29
CA ASP A 68 8.11 -24.92 -18.56
C ASP A 68 7.64 -24.79 -17.10
N ILE A 69 6.63 -25.58 -16.71
CA ILE A 69 6.01 -25.55 -15.39
C ILE A 69 6.56 -26.71 -14.54
N HIS A 70 7.52 -26.38 -13.66
CA HIS A 70 8.18 -27.38 -12.80
C HIS A 70 7.85 -27.28 -11.31
N VAL A 71 7.40 -26.10 -10.84
CA VAL A 71 7.27 -25.81 -9.40
C VAL A 71 5.84 -25.94 -8.89
N ILE A 72 4.86 -25.69 -9.75
CA ILE A 72 3.42 -25.78 -9.48
C ILE A 72 2.80 -26.78 -10.44
N SER A 73 1.63 -27.33 -10.11
CA SER A 73 0.91 -28.20 -11.04
C SER A 73 0.35 -27.39 -12.22
N LEU A 74 0.30 -28.02 -13.41
CA LEU A 74 -0.21 -27.42 -14.64
C LEU A 74 -1.60 -26.81 -14.46
N GLY A 75 -2.47 -27.47 -13.71
CA GLY A 75 -3.81 -26.96 -13.49
C GLY A 75 -3.91 -25.80 -12.49
N THR A 76 -2.97 -25.68 -11.53
CA THR A 76 -2.80 -24.46 -10.74
C THR A 76 -2.42 -23.29 -11.66
N ALA A 77 -1.47 -23.50 -12.58
CA ALA A 77 -1.05 -22.49 -13.54
C ALA A 77 -2.18 -22.07 -14.51
N GLN A 78 -2.95 -23.04 -15.03
CA GLN A 78 -4.11 -22.76 -15.87
C GLN A 78 -5.20 -21.99 -15.12
N ALA A 79 -5.44 -22.32 -13.85
CA ALA A 79 -6.38 -21.58 -13.02
C ALA A 79 -5.93 -20.13 -12.74
N MET A 80 -4.62 -19.91 -12.55
CA MET A 80 -4.03 -18.57 -12.49
C MET A 80 -4.36 -17.77 -13.76
N SER A 81 -4.14 -18.36 -14.94
CA SER A 81 -4.46 -17.69 -16.22
C SER A 81 -5.93 -17.42 -16.42
N ALA A 82 -6.80 -18.41 -16.20
CA ALA A 82 -8.22 -18.29 -16.49
C ALA A 82 -8.91 -17.15 -15.70
N VAL A 83 -8.56 -17.00 -14.42
CA VAL A 83 -9.18 -15.98 -13.56
C VAL A 83 -8.35 -14.72 -13.47
N ALA A 84 -7.06 -14.84 -13.18
CA ALA A 84 -6.23 -13.66 -12.98
C ALA A 84 -5.87 -12.97 -14.30
N GLY A 85 -5.62 -13.74 -15.37
CA GLY A 85 -5.40 -13.23 -16.71
C GLY A 85 -6.57 -12.39 -17.23
N ARG A 86 -7.81 -12.81 -16.96
CA ARG A 86 -9.00 -12.10 -17.46
C ARG A 86 -9.43 -10.91 -16.61
N TYR A 87 -9.40 -11.04 -15.28
CA TYR A 87 -10.01 -10.04 -14.38
C TYR A 87 -8.99 -9.19 -13.62
N ILE A 88 -7.80 -9.71 -13.33
CA ILE A 88 -6.80 -9.04 -12.51
C ILE A 88 -5.78 -8.29 -13.37
N VAL A 89 -5.31 -8.86 -14.48
CA VAL A 89 -4.36 -8.22 -15.39
C VAL A 89 -4.80 -6.81 -15.86
N PRO A 90 -6.06 -6.56 -16.24
CA PRO A 90 -6.51 -5.20 -16.56
C PRO A 90 -6.35 -4.22 -15.39
N LEU A 91 -6.60 -4.67 -14.15
CA LEU A 91 -6.43 -3.86 -12.95
C LEU A 91 -4.94 -3.58 -12.68
N VAL A 92 -4.06 -4.55 -12.91
CA VAL A 92 -2.60 -4.38 -12.82
C VAL A 92 -2.14 -3.30 -13.79
N TYR A 93 -2.59 -3.34 -15.06
CA TYR A 93 -2.26 -2.30 -16.03
C TYR A 93 -2.75 -0.91 -15.60
N ILE A 94 -3.98 -0.78 -15.10
CA ILE A 94 -4.49 0.49 -14.58
C ILE A 94 -3.62 0.99 -13.42
N ALA A 95 -3.27 0.12 -12.48
CA ALA A 95 -2.42 0.45 -11.34
C ALA A 95 -1.03 0.95 -11.80
N MET A 96 -0.42 0.26 -12.78
CA MET A 96 0.85 0.64 -13.39
C MET A 96 0.77 2.00 -14.11
N ILE A 97 -0.28 2.24 -14.91
CA ILE A 97 -0.46 3.52 -15.62
C ILE A 97 -0.53 4.67 -14.61
N VAL A 98 -1.32 4.51 -13.55
CA VAL A 98 -1.42 5.54 -12.51
C VAL A 98 -0.08 5.73 -11.78
N LEU A 99 0.67 4.65 -11.51
CA LEU A 99 2.01 4.75 -10.93
C LEU A 99 2.96 5.55 -11.83
N VAL A 100 2.97 5.29 -13.13
CA VAL A 100 3.75 6.05 -14.12
C VAL A 100 3.34 7.52 -14.13
N LEU A 101 2.03 7.82 -14.16
CA LEU A 101 1.54 9.19 -14.11
C LEU A 101 1.99 9.90 -12.83
N LEU A 102 1.92 9.23 -11.67
CA LEU A 102 2.43 9.76 -10.41
C LEU A 102 3.95 9.99 -10.47
N SER A 103 4.73 9.10 -11.09
CA SER A 103 6.17 9.28 -11.29
C SER A 103 6.48 10.49 -12.19
N ILE A 104 5.69 10.71 -13.24
CA ILE A 104 5.81 11.91 -14.10
C ILE A 104 5.45 13.16 -13.28
N PHE A 105 4.33 13.14 -12.56
CA PHE A 105 3.90 14.26 -11.73
C PHE A 105 4.92 14.62 -10.65
N ASN A 106 5.66 13.63 -10.17
CA ASN A 106 6.72 13.84 -9.20
C ASN A 106 7.84 14.75 -9.73
N LEU A 107 8.12 14.74 -11.04
CA LEU A 107 9.14 15.59 -11.67
C LEU A 107 8.84 17.09 -11.53
N PHE A 108 7.57 17.49 -11.35
CA PHE A 108 7.20 18.88 -11.13
C PHE A 108 7.42 19.31 -9.68
N SER A 109 7.96 20.53 -9.51
CA SER A 109 8.25 21.06 -8.17
C SER A 109 6.97 21.35 -7.41
N LYS A 110 6.88 20.88 -6.17
CA LYS A 110 5.74 21.13 -5.30
C LYS A 110 5.83 22.53 -4.65
N LYS A 111 4.70 23.02 -4.14
CA LYS A 111 4.59 24.39 -3.62
C LYS A 111 5.51 24.63 -2.43
N ASN A 112 5.35 23.80 -1.39
CA ASN A 112 6.09 23.80 -0.13
C ASN A 112 6.31 22.36 0.37
N LEU A 113 7.00 22.23 1.50
CA LEU A 113 7.29 20.96 2.18
C LEU A 113 6.01 20.18 2.49
N ALA A 114 4.95 20.84 2.97
CA ALA A 114 3.73 20.16 3.37
C ALA A 114 3.03 19.48 2.18
N HIS A 115 2.88 20.19 1.05
CA HIS A 115 2.32 19.63 -0.18
C HIS A 115 3.22 18.55 -0.80
N GLN A 116 4.54 18.68 -0.65
CA GLN A 116 5.49 17.66 -1.08
C GLN A 116 5.32 16.36 -0.29
N MET A 117 5.22 16.46 1.03
CA MET A 117 5.00 15.29 1.88
C MET A 117 3.65 14.65 1.56
N LEU A 118 2.58 15.43 1.35
CA LEU A 118 1.26 14.90 1.02
C LEU A 118 1.29 14.10 -0.28
N PHE A 119 1.91 14.68 -1.32
CA PHE A 119 2.10 14.01 -2.59
C PHE A 119 2.88 12.69 -2.41
N GLY A 120 3.96 12.71 -1.64
CA GLY A 120 4.74 11.50 -1.41
C GLY A 120 4.01 10.44 -0.57
N SER A 121 3.15 10.82 0.38
CA SER A 121 2.26 9.88 1.07
C SER A 121 1.25 9.23 0.13
N ILE A 122 0.63 10.01 -0.76
CA ILE A 122 -0.27 9.50 -1.80
C ILE A 122 0.47 8.55 -2.74
N TYR A 123 1.68 8.93 -3.16
CA TYR A 123 2.53 8.12 -4.01
C TYR A 123 2.83 6.74 -3.38
N MET A 124 3.24 6.72 -2.10
CA MET A 124 3.54 5.48 -1.38
C MET A 124 2.29 4.62 -1.16
N MET A 125 1.15 5.25 -0.87
CA MET A 125 -0.13 4.55 -0.74
C MET A 125 -0.52 3.87 -2.06
N TRP A 126 -0.39 4.59 -3.18
CA TRP A 126 -0.68 4.02 -4.49
C TRP A 126 0.29 2.91 -4.88
N PHE A 127 1.58 3.09 -4.59
CA PHE A 127 2.59 2.05 -4.81
C PHE A 127 2.25 0.75 -4.07
N MET A 128 1.77 0.84 -2.82
CA MET A 128 1.31 -0.35 -2.08
C MET A 128 0.06 -0.97 -2.72
N VAL A 129 -0.90 -0.16 -3.18
CA VAL A 129 -2.06 -0.66 -3.93
C VAL A 129 -1.61 -1.44 -5.16
N CYS A 130 -0.60 -0.96 -5.89
CA CYS A 130 -0.02 -1.68 -7.02
C CYS A 130 0.50 -3.05 -6.59
N LEU A 131 1.36 -3.12 -5.56
CA LEU A 131 1.90 -4.39 -5.05
C LEU A 131 0.80 -5.36 -4.56
N PHE A 132 -0.29 -4.84 -4.00
CA PHE A 132 -1.41 -5.64 -3.52
C PHE A 132 -2.22 -6.24 -4.67
N VAL A 133 -2.59 -5.44 -5.67
CA VAL A 133 -3.32 -5.93 -6.85
C VAL A 133 -2.49 -6.92 -7.65
N ASP A 134 -1.20 -6.65 -7.76
CA ASP A 134 -0.19 -7.45 -8.45
C ASP A 134 -0.06 -8.87 -7.87
N THR A 135 0.18 -8.96 -6.57
CA THR A 135 0.34 -10.23 -5.86
C THR A 135 -0.95 -11.02 -5.70
N PHE A 136 -2.11 -10.37 -5.79
CA PHE A 136 -3.42 -11.03 -5.66
C PHE A 136 -3.63 -12.12 -6.71
N SER A 137 -3.21 -11.88 -7.96
CA SER A 137 -3.26 -12.83 -9.06
C SER A 137 -2.61 -14.17 -8.71
N MET A 138 -1.37 -14.07 -8.20
CA MET A 138 -0.56 -15.23 -7.84
C MET A 138 -1.17 -16.00 -6.66
N LEU A 139 -1.58 -15.27 -5.63
CA LEU A 139 -2.16 -15.86 -4.41
C LEU A 139 -3.47 -16.58 -4.69
N PHE A 140 -4.29 -16.03 -5.58
CA PHE A 140 -5.56 -16.66 -5.99
C PHE A 140 -5.33 -18.07 -6.54
N GLY A 141 -4.40 -18.22 -7.47
CA GLY A 141 -4.10 -19.52 -8.06
C GLY A 141 -3.46 -20.49 -7.08
N LEU A 142 -2.49 -20.03 -6.29
CA LEU A 142 -1.83 -20.87 -5.28
C LEU A 142 -2.82 -21.41 -4.25
N THR A 143 -3.75 -20.58 -3.77
CA THR A 143 -4.79 -21.02 -2.83
C THR A 143 -5.77 -22.00 -3.49
N LEU A 144 -6.15 -21.78 -4.75
CA LEU A 144 -7.02 -22.70 -5.49
C LEU A 144 -6.35 -24.06 -5.70
N GLY A 145 -5.08 -24.08 -6.10
CA GLY A 145 -4.31 -25.31 -6.29
C GLY A 145 -4.17 -26.12 -5.00
N ALA A 146 -3.88 -25.44 -3.89
CA ALA A 146 -3.66 -26.07 -2.59
C ALA A 146 -4.95 -26.58 -1.92
N PHE A 147 -5.98 -25.72 -1.84
CA PHE A 147 -7.17 -25.96 -1.01
C PHE A 147 -8.46 -26.15 -1.81
N GLY A 148 -8.36 -26.15 -3.14
CA GLY A 148 -9.51 -26.20 -4.03
C GLY A 148 -10.39 -24.95 -3.95
N THR A 149 -11.52 -25.00 -4.64
CA THR A 149 -12.48 -23.89 -4.70
C THR A 149 -13.05 -23.53 -3.32
N VAL A 150 -13.30 -24.53 -2.46
CA VAL A 150 -13.83 -24.32 -1.11
C VAL A 150 -12.84 -23.52 -0.26
N GLY A 151 -11.56 -23.92 -0.28
CA GLY A 151 -10.56 -23.21 0.51
C GLY A 151 -10.29 -21.80 0.01
N LEU A 152 -10.30 -21.60 -1.31
CA LEU A 152 -10.24 -20.27 -1.90
C LEU A 152 -11.37 -19.36 -1.40
N ILE A 153 -12.62 -19.82 -1.40
CA ILE A 153 -13.76 -19.03 -0.94
C ILE A 153 -13.62 -18.68 0.54
N LEU A 154 -13.34 -19.68 1.39
CA LEU A 154 -13.21 -19.47 2.83
C LEU A 154 -12.05 -18.54 3.19
N GLN A 155 -10.88 -18.72 2.57
CA GLN A 155 -9.75 -17.83 2.78
C GLN A 155 -10.02 -16.42 2.25
N SER A 156 -10.67 -16.27 1.10
CA SER A 156 -11.03 -14.95 0.56
C SER A 156 -11.97 -14.20 1.50
N LEU A 157 -13.00 -14.87 2.03
CA LEU A 157 -13.93 -14.28 3.01
C LEU A 157 -13.20 -13.90 4.30
N LEU A 158 -12.31 -14.75 4.80
CA LEU A 158 -11.49 -14.47 5.97
C LEU A 158 -10.60 -13.24 5.74
N VAL A 159 -9.91 -13.15 4.60
CA VAL A 159 -9.04 -12.01 4.25
C VAL A 159 -9.86 -10.72 4.21
N VAL A 160 -11.00 -10.72 3.53
CA VAL A 160 -11.90 -9.56 3.48
C VAL A 160 -12.35 -9.15 4.89
N TYR A 161 -12.77 -10.10 5.72
CA TYR A 161 -13.15 -9.84 7.11
C TYR A 161 -12.00 -9.22 7.92
N LEU A 162 -10.80 -9.79 7.85
CA LEU A 162 -9.61 -9.30 8.57
C LEU A 162 -9.24 -7.87 8.14
N LEU A 163 -9.33 -7.56 6.85
CA LEU A 163 -9.10 -6.22 6.33
C LEU A 163 -10.14 -5.23 6.87
N PHE A 164 -11.43 -5.57 6.84
CA PHE A 164 -12.49 -4.70 7.37
C PHE A 164 -12.37 -4.43 8.86
N VAL A 165 -12.14 -5.46 9.67
CA VAL A 165 -11.95 -5.33 11.12
C VAL A 165 -10.73 -4.45 11.43
N SER A 166 -9.64 -4.66 10.69
CA SER A 166 -8.40 -3.89 10.84
C SER A 166 -8.58 -2.42 10.45
N LEU A 167 -9.23 -2.14 9.33
CA LEU A 167 -9.55 -0.78 8.91
C LEU A 167 -10.44 -0.07 9.93
N LYS A 168 -11.50 -0.75 10.41
CA LYS A 168 -12.40 -0.20 11.44
C LYS A 168 -11.64 0.13 12.73
N LYS A 169 -10.75 -0.76 13.18
CA LYS A 169 -9.86 -0.52 14.32
C LYS A 169 -8.98 0.70 14.08
N GLN A 170 -8.30 0.79 12.94
CA GLN A 170 -7.42 1.92 12.61
C GLN A 170 -8.17 3.25 12.60
N PHE A 171 -9.33 3.32 11.95
CA PHE A 171 -10.17 4.52 11.96
C PHE A 171 -10.64 4.87 13.37
N SER A 172 -10.96 3.88 14.19
CA SER A 172 -11.33 4.11 15.59
C SER A 172 -10.16 4.60 16.44
N GLU A 173 -8.95 4.07 16.25
CA GLU A 173 -7.73 4.51 16.92
C GLU A 173 -7.40 5.97 16.57
N LEU A 174 -7.68 6.39 15.33
CA LEU A 174 -7.46 7.76 14.88
C LEU A 174 -8.52 8.73 15.40
N LYS A 175 -9.76 8.26 15.57
CA LYS A 175 -10.87 9.05 16.11
C LYS A 175 -10.84 9.14 17.64
N ALA A 176 -10.36 8.12 18.34
CA ALA A 176 -10.38 8.06 19.81
C ALA A 176 -9.76 9.28 20.50
N PRO A 177 -8.57 9.78 20.12
CA PRO A 177 -8.00 11.01 20.69
C PRO A 177 -8.83 12.26 20.38
N LEU A 178 -9.53 12.28 19.25
CA LEU A 178 -10.26 13.44 18.75
C LEU A 178 -11.64 13.59 19.41
N PHE A 179 -12.28 12.47 19.76
CA PHE A 179 -13.65 12.41 20.29
C PHE A 179 -13.73 11.91 21.73
N LYS A 180 -12.59 11.65 22.40
CA LYS A 180 -12.52 11.04 23.74
C LYS A 180 -13.33 9.74 23.86
N THR A 181 -13.43 8.98 22.77
CA THR A 181 -14.16 7.69 22.74
C THR A 181 -13.19 6.53 22.93
N LYS A 182 -13.65 5.43 23.55
CA LYS A 182 -12.84 4.21 23.62
C LYS A 182 -12.61 3.65 22.20
N PRO A 183 -11.38 3.26 21.85
CA PRO A 183 -11.10 2.69 20.54
C PRO A 183 -11.75 1.31 20.41
N PHE A 184 -12.24 0.99 19.21
CA PHE A 184 -12.77 -0.32 18.87
C PHE A 184 -11.69 -1.40 19.05
N GLN A 185 -11.99 -2.41 19.86
CA GLN A 185 -11.12 -3.55 20.09
C GLN A 185 -11.31 -4.52 18.91
N GLY A 186 -10.45 -4.37 17.89
CA GLY A 186 -10.62 -5.12 16.64
C GLY A 186 -10.36 -6.63 16.75
N TRP A 187 -9.37 -7.04 17.53
CA TRP A 187 -9.08 -8.46 17.74
C TRP A 187 -9.92 -9.00 18.89
N SER A 188 -10.63 -10.10 18.64
CA SER A 188 -11.53 -10.74 19.61
C SER A 188 -11.40 -12.26 19.55
N PHE A 189 -11.85 -12.94 20.60
CA PHE A 189 -11.96 -14.40 20.62
C PHE A 189 -12.72 -14.95 19.40
N THR A 190 -13.76 -14.25 18.94
CA THR A 190 -14.50 -14.61 17.72
C THR A 190 -13.61 -14.65 16.48
N THR A 191 -12.62 -13.76 16.38
CA THR A 191 -11.68 -13.72 15.25
C THR A 191 -10.72 -14.91 15.28
N GLU A 192 -10.28 -15.30 16.48
CA GLU A 192 -9.42 -16.49 16.69
C GLU A 192 -10.18 -17.77 16.33
N VAL A 193 -11.42 -17.91 16.80
CA VAL A 193 -12.28 -19.05 16.47
C VAL A 193 -12.53 -19.11 14.98
N LEU A 194 -12.88 -17.99 14.32
CA LEU A 194 -13.14 -17.97 12.88
C LEU A 194 -11.88 -18.37 12.08
N LEU A 195 -10.71 -17.86 12.45
CA LEU A 195 -9.44 -18.23 11.82
C LEU A 195 -9.13 -19.73 12.01
N ALA A 196 -9.31 -20.26 13.22
CA ALA A 196 -9.14 -21.68 13.49
C ALA A 196 -10.14 -22.54 12.69
N THR A 197 -11.41 -22.15 12.61
CA THR A 197 -12.43 -22.84 11.84
C THR A 197 -12.08 -22.87 10.35
N VAL A 198 -11.69 -21.74 9.76
CA VAL A 198 -11.28 -21.70 8.35
C VAL A 198 -10.08 -22.63 8.11
N ILE A 199 -9.09 -22.60 8.99
CA ILE A 199 -7.92 -23.48 8.87
C ILE A 199 -8.33 -24.95 8.92
N ILE A 200 -9.10 -25.35 9.95
CA ILE A 200 -9.55 -26.74 10.12
C ILE A 200 -10.38 -27.19 8.93
N VAL A 201 -11.36 -26.39 8.48
CA VAL A 201 -12.23 -26.75 7.36
C VAL A 201 -11.46 -26.86 6.05
N THR A 202 -10.52 -25.95 5.78
CA THR A 202 -9.67 -26.03 4.57
C THR A 202 -8.77 -27.27 4.57
N LEU A 203 -8.19 -27.64 5.71
CA LEU A 203 -7.37 -28.85 5.85
C LEU A 203 -8.21 -30.13 5.75
N LEU A 204 -9.39 -30.15 6.38
CA LEU A 204 -10.32 -31.27 6.23
C LEU A 204 -10.77 -31.41 4.78
N ASN A 205 -11.07 -30.31 4.10
CA ASN A 205 -11.41 -30.35 2.67
C ASN A 205 -10.27 -30.93 1.84
N HIS A 206 -9.02 -30.59 2.15
CA HIS A 206 -7.86 -31.12 1.46
C HIS A 206 -7.65 -32.63 1.70
N PHE A 207 -7.67 -33.09 2.96
CA PHE A 207 -7.32 -34.46 3.31
C PHE A 207 -8.47 -35.47 3.20
N THR A 208 -9.72 -35.04 3.34
CA THR A 208 -10.88 -35.96 3.46
C THR A 208 -11.92 -35.78 2.37
N PHE A 209 -12.46 -34.57 2.21
CA PHE A 209 -13.63 -34.37 1.35
C PHE A 209 -13.28 -34.15 -0.13
N LYS A 210 -12.11 -33.55 -0.42
CA LYS A 210 -11.64 -33.16 -1.76
C LYS A 210 -12.70 -32.42 -2.59
N ILE A 211 -13.56 -31.62 -1.97
CA ILE A 211 -14.62 -30.90 -2.67
C ILE A 211 -14.01 -29.73 -3.46
N GLY A 212 -14.36 -29.65 -4.75
CA GLY A 212 -13.88 -28.58 -5.63
C GLY A 212 -12.41 -28.68 -6.01
N TYR A 213 -11.81 -29.88 -5.90
CA TYR A 213 -10.53 -30.25 -6.50
C TYR A 213 -10.79 -30.83 -7.89
N SER A 214 -10.15 -30.28 -8.92
CA SER A 214 -10.24 -30.78 -10.29
C SER A 214 -9.19 -31.87 -10.60
N GLY A 215 -8.90 -32.74 -9.65
CA GLY A 215 -7.94 -33.84 -9.80
C GLY A 215 -6.47 -33.47 -9.53
N PHE A 216 -6.22 -32.36 -8.83
CA PHE A 216 -4.87 -31.99 -8.40
C PHE A 216 -4.53 -32.68 -7.08
N ASP A 217 -3.42 -33.40 -7.03
CA ASP A 217 -2.78 -33.80 -5.79
C ASP A 217 -1.66 -32.80 -5.51
N PRO A 218 -1.92 -31.77 -4.67
CA PRO A 218 -0.96 -30.71 -4.47
C PRO A 218 0.24 -31.17 -3.68
N ASN A 219 1.42 -30.77 -4.14
CA ASN A 219 2.68 -31.04 -3.44
C ASN A 219 2.78 -30.21 -2.14
N LEU A 220 3.67 -30.59 -1.23
CA LEU A 220 3.92 -29.88 0.03
C LEU A 220 4.15 -28.37 -0.16
N ILE A 221 4.83 -27.99 -1.25
CA ILE A 221 5.10 -26.58 -1.61
C ILE A 221 3.82 -25.84 -1.94
N GLU A 222 2.89 -26.46 -2.67
CA GLU A 222 1.58 -25.87 -2.98
C GLU A 222 0.76 -25.69 -1.70
N LEU A 223 0.77 -26.67 -0.79
CA LEU A 223 0.08 -26.55 0.50
C LEU A 223 0.62 -25.39 1.34
N LEU A 224 1.95 -25.21 1.39
CA LEU A 224 2.59 -24.10 2.11
C LEU A 224 2.27 -22.75 1.47
N THR A 225 2.37 -22.66 0.14
CA THR A 225 2.16 -21.41 -0.61
C THR A 225 0.68 -21.02 -0.69
N GLY A 226 -0.24 -21.98 -0.60
CA GLY A 226 -1.69 -21.73 -0.55
C GLY A 226 -2.15 -20.91 0.65
N TRP A 227 -1.38 -20.89 1.75
CA TRP A 227 -1.62 -20.01 2.89
C TRP A 227 -1.15 -18.57 2.67
N GLY A 228 -0.50 -18.31 1.52
CA GLY A 228 0.03 -17.01 1.15
C GLY A 228 -1.00 -15.89 1.22
N ALA A 229 -2.28 -16.18 0.94
CA ALA A 229 -3.36 -15.19 1.03
C ALA A 229 -3.54 -14.62 2.45
N ILE A 230 -3.44 -15.47 3.48
CA ILE A 230 -3.53 -15.03 4.89
C ILE A 230 -2.28 -14.25 5.28
N GLY A 231 -1.09 -14.75 4.92
CA GLY A 231 0.18 -14.05 5.18
C GLY A 231 0.21 -12.67 4.53
N TRP A 232 -0.24 -12.59 3.29
CA TRP A 232 -0.41 -11.36 2.53
C TRP A 232 -1.38 -10.39 3.20
N ALA A 233 -2.53 -10.87 3.68
CA ALA A 233 -3.47 -10.04 4.41
C ALA A 233 -2.84 -9.41 5.67
N GLY A 234 -2.02 -10.20 6.39
CA GLY A 234 -1.22 -9.69 7.51
C GLY A 234 -0.29 -8.54 7.10
N LEU A 235 0.44 -8.69 5.99
CA LEU A 235 1.30 -7.63 5.45
C LEU A 235 0.48 -6.39 5.07
N VAL A 236 -0.64 -6.56 4.35
CA VAL A 236 -1.54 -5.46 3.97
C VAL A 236 -2.01 -4.68 5.20
N ILE A 237 -2.40 -5.37 6.27
CA ILE A 237 -2.86 -4.77 7.52
C ILE A 237 -1.76 -3.91 8.16
N ILE A 238 -0.54 -4.44 8.24
CA ILE A 238 0.62 -3.73 8.82
C ILE A 238 0.93 -2.47 8.01
N PHE A 239 1.03 -2.59 6.68
CA PHE A 239 1.35 -1.47 5.80
C PHE A 239 0.26 -0.41 5.81
N THR A 240 -1.00 -0.81 5.75
CA THR A 240 -2.14 0.11 5.81
C THR A 240 -2.15 0.89 7.11
N ARG A 241 -1.88 0.22 8.25
CA ARG A 241 -1.78 0.89 9.56
C ARG A 241 -0.71 1.98 9.58
N MET A 242 0.46 1.68 9.03
CA MET A 242 1.58 2.61 8.97
C MET A 242 1.25 3.81 8.07
N LEU A 243 0.78 3.55 6.86
CA LEU A 243 0.55 4.58 5.83
C LEU A 243 -0.67 5.44 6.11
N LEU A 244 -1.74 4.89 6.67
CA LEU A 244 -2.98 5.62 6.91
C LEU A 244 -2.80 6.70 7.97
N LYS A 245 -2.10 6.39 9.08
CA LYS A 245 -1.72 7.39 10.10
C LYS A 245 -0.84 8.50 9.50
N GLN A 246 0.18 8.11 8.73
CA GLN A 246 1.09 9.05 8.08
C GLN A 246 0.38 9.96 7.08
N THR A 247 -0.52 9.41 6.27
CA THR A 247 -1.27 10.15 5.25
C THR A 247 -2.21 11.18 5.88
N ILE A 248 -2.91 10.81 6.95
CA ILE A 248 -3.81 11.72 7.67
C ILE A 248 -3.04 12.88 8.30
N LEU A 249 -1.92 12.59 8.97
CA LEU A 249 -1.08 13.63 9.59
C LEU A 249 -0.53 14.58 8.53
N THR A 250 -0.08 14.03 7.40
CA THR A 250 0.46 14.82 6.30
C THR A 250 -0.62 15.64 5.57
N TYR A 251 -1.85 15.12 5.50
CA TYR A 251 -3.01 15.86 5.01
C TYR A 251 -3.32 17.07 5.89
N TYR A 252 -3.37 16.92 7.21
CA TYR A 252 -3.59 18.05 8.11
C TYR A 252 -2.43 19.05 8.10
N PHE A 253 -1.20 18.56 7.97
CA PHE A 253 -0.03 19.41 7.80
C PHE A 253 -0.09 20.25 6.51
N ALA A 254 -0.54 19.66 5.39
CA ALA A 254 -0.74 20.38 4.13
C ALA A 254 -1.96 21.31 4.15
N LYS A 255 -3.00 20.96 4.90
CA LYS A 255 -4.22 21.78 5.04
C LYS A 255 -3.99 23.05 5.86
N TYR A 256 -3.14 22.99 6.88
CA TYR A 256 -2.80 24.11 7.78
C TYR A 256 -1.36 24.58 7.59
N ASP A 257 -0.86 24.50 6.35
CA ASP A 257 0.54 24.69 6.02
C ASP A 257 1.08 26.07 6.44
N ASP A 258 0.33 27.14 6.23
CA ASP A 258 0.72 28.50 6.65
C ASP A 258 0.84 28.66 8.18
N GLN A 259 -0.02 27.98 8.94
CA GLN A 259 -0.03 28.05 10.40
C GLN A 259 1.13 27.22 10.97
N PHE A 260 1.33 26.01 10.46
CA PHE A 260 2.47 25.18 10.84
C PHE A 260 3.81 25.76 10.43
N TYR A 261 3.87 26.50 9.32
CA TYR A 261 5.09 27.21 8.92
C TYR A 261 5.55 28.21 9.99
N ARG A 262 4.60 28.97 10.56
CA ARG A 262 4.85 29.97 11.59
C ARG A 262 5.11 29.35 12.96
N ASP A 263 4.30 28.36 13.35
CA ASP A 263 4.36 27.80 14.70
C ASP A 263 5.55 26.85 14.93
N LEU A 264 6.11 26.26 13.86
CA LEU A 264 7.24 25.32 13.95
C LEU A 264 8.58 25.93 13.51
N ASP A 265 8.60 27.25 13.26
CA ASP A 265 9.78 28.02 12.82
C ASP A 265 10.60 27.30 11.74
N PHE A 266 9.96 26.99 10.61
CA PHE A 266 10.68 26.42 9.47
C PHE A 266 11.46 27.51 8.74
N THR A 267 12.69 27.20 8.33
CA THR A 267 13.45 28.12 7.48
C THR A 267 12.88 28.14 6.05
N ASP A 268 13.02 29.26 5.34
CA ASP A 268 12.60 29.38 3.93
C ASP A 268 13.26 28.29 3.05
N GLU A 269 14.51 27.90 3.37
CA GLU A 269 15.21 26.80 2.69
C GLU A 269 14.58 25.43 2.96
N GLU A 270 14.18 25.14 4.20
CA GLU A 270 13.53 23.87 4.56
C GLU A 270 12.14 23.75 3.95
N TRP A 271 11.41 24.86 3.89
CA TRP A 271 10.01 24.91 3.48
C TRP A 271 9.81 24.97 1.96
N TYR A 272 10.59 25.80 1.26
CA TYR A 272 10.46 25.99 -0.20
C TYR A 272 11.57 25.30 -1.00
N GLY A 273 12.67 24.90 -0.34
CA GLY A 273 13.86 24.36 -0.98
C GLY A 273 14.84 25.45 -1.43
N LYS A 274 16.13 25.12 -1.43
CA LYS A 274 17.26 26.04 -1.73
C LYS A 274 17.04 26.99 -2.91
N ARG A 275 16.50 26.48 -4.04
CA ARG A 275 16.31 27.30 -5.26
C ARG A 275 15.22 28.36 -5.11
N LYS A 276 14.09 28.02 -4.47
CA LYS A 276 12.98 28.96 -4.27
C LYS A 276 13.31 29.92 -3.14
N ALA A 277 13.92 29.44 -2.05
CA ALA A 277 14.38 30.28 -0.94
C ALA A 277 15.31 31.41 -1.41
N LYS A 278 16.33 31.09 -2.23
CA LYS A 278 17.21 32.10 -2.84
C LYS A 278 16.48 33.13 -3.70
N ARG A 279 15.39 32.75 -4.38
CA ARG A 279 14.57 33.69 -5.17
C ARG A 279 13.74 34.61 -4.27
N ILE A 280 13.22 34.09 -3.16
CA ILE A 280 12.45 34.86 -2.17
C ILE A 280 13.38 35.85 -1.46
N GLN A 281 14.55 35.39 -1.01
CA GLN A 281 15.56 36.24 -0.39
C GLN A 281 15.97 37.40 -1.30
N LYS A 282 16.33 37.13 -2.56
CA LYS A 282 16.64 38.17 -3.55
C LYS A 282 15.48 39.15 -3.81
N LYS A 283 14.24 38.71 -3.67
CA LYS A 283 13.07 39.60 -3.80
C LYS A 283 12.91 40.48 -2.56
N ARG A 284 13.15 39.96 -1.37
CA ARG A 284 13.09 40.74 -0.11
C ARG A 284 14.23 41.77 -0.05
N GLU A 285 15.43 41.38 -0.45
CA GLU A 285 16.59 42.30 -0.61
C GLU A 285 16.26 43.45 -1.58
N LYS A 286 15.66 43.14 -2.73
CA LYS A 286 15.23 44.17 -3.71
C LYS A 286 14.10 45.09 -3.21
N LYS A 287 13.34 44.66 -2.20
CA LYS A 287 12.27 45.44 -1.59
C LYS A 287 12.72 46.23 -0.36
N GLY A 288 13.98 46.10 0.05
CA GLY A 288 14.49 46.73 1.28
C GLY A 288 13.95 46.10 2.57
N GLU A 289 13.36 44.90 2.49
CA GLU A 289 12.78 44.18 3.63
C GLU A 289 13.83 43.36 4.41
N VAL A 290 15.09 43.38 3.99
CA VAL A 290 16.22 42.74 4.67
C VAL A 290 17.31 43.79 4.90
N LYS A 291 17.57 44.10 6.18
CA LYS A 291 18.84 44.70 6.63
C LYS A 291 19.75 43.58 7.06
#